data_AF-A0A525KE18-F1
#
_entry.id   AF-A0A525KE18-F1
#
_cell.length_a   1.000
_cell.length_b   1.000
_cell.length_c   1.000
_cell.angle_alpha   90.00
_cell.angle_beta   90.00
_cell.angle_gamma   90.00
#
_symmetry.space_group_name_H-M   'P 1'
#
loop_
_entity.id
_entity.type
_entity.pdbx_description
1 polymer ?
#
loop_
_entity_poly.entity_id
_entity_poly.type
_entity_poly.pdbx_seq_one_letter_code
_entity_poly.pdbx_strand_id
1 'polypeptide(L)' 'SRRMEQAPRDANFALDFVKTHAKTPAEREAVCNALLFKTNVLWVQLDALYHAYVDDHVPPGAFVPGAS' A
#
# COMPACT_ATOMS: atom_id res chain seq x y z
N SER A 1 -5.78 5.83 -18.72
CA SER A 1 -5.54 5.01 -17.52
C SER A 1 -6.80 5.03 -16.68
N ARG A 2 -7.59 3.93 -16.64
CA ARG A 2 -8.87 3.88 -15.90
C ARG A 2 -8.69 3.97 -14.37
N ARG A 3 -7.47 3.71 -13.88
CA ARG A 3 -7.11 3.74 -12.44
C ARG A 3 -7.24 5.13 -11.82
N MET A 4 -6.87 6.18 -12.55
CA MET A 4 -6.88 7.56 -12.03
C MET A 4 -8.30 8.05 -11.72
N GLU A 5 -9.28 7.64 -12.51
CA GLU A 5 -10.70 7.99 -12.31
C GLU A 5 -11.38 7.06 -11.28
N GLN A 6 -10.99 5.79 -11.24
CA GLN A 6 -11.58 4.80 -10.31
C GLN A 6 -11.08 4.96 -8.88
N ALA A 7 -9.82 5.34 -8.68
CA ALA A 7 -9.23 5.42 -7.34
C ALA A 7 -9.98 6.35 -6.36
N PRO A 8 -10.40 7.58 -6.75
CA PRO A 8 -11.21 8.43 -5.87
C PRO A 8 -12.56 7.81 -5.52
N ARG A 9 -13.21 7.14 -6.47
CA ARG A 9 -14.50 6.47 -6.25
C ARG A 9 -14.38 5.33 -5.24
N ASP A 10 -13.36 4.49 -5.39
CA ASP A 10 -13.11 3.37 -4.48
C ASP A 10 -12.78 3.86 -3.06
N ALA A 11 -12.00 4.95 -2.96
CA ALA A 11 -11.66 5.56 -1.67
C ALA A 11 -12.90 6.14 -0.96
N ASN A 12 -13.78 6.84 -1.68
CA ASN A 12 -15.01 7.39 -1.13
C ASN A 12 -15.94 6.28 -0.62
N PHE A 13 -16.14 5.22 -1.43
CA PHE A 13 -16.95 4.08 -1.02
C PHE A 13 -16.40 3.40 0.24
N ALA A 14 -15.09 3.13 0.29
CA ALA A 14 -14.45 2.52 1.44
C ALA A 14 -14.58 3.39 2.70
N LEU A 15 -14.39 4.71 2.56
CA LEU A 15 -14.51 5.65 3.65
C LEU A 15 -15.94 5.70 4.23
N ASP A 16 -16.95 5.75 3.37
CA ASP A 16 -18.35 5.76 3.79
C ASP A 16 -18.74 4.44 4.46
N PHE A 17 -18.25 3.31 3.92
CA PHE A 17 -18.46 2.00 4.50
C PHE A 17 -17.90 1.92 5.93
N VAL A 18 -16.64 2.29 6.16
CA VAL A 18 -16.04 2.19 7.50
C VAL A 18 -16.68 3.15 8.50
N LYS A 19 -17.05 4.37 8.07
CA LYS A 19 -17.81 5.32 8.91
C LYS A 19 -19.18 4.76 9.32
N THR A 20 -19.80 4.00 8.42
CA THR A 20 -21.12 3.41 8.66
C THR A 20 -21.02 2.20 9.57
N HIS A 21 -19.97 1.38 9.50
CA HIS A 21 -19.93 0.09 10.19
C HIS A 21 -19.04 0.06 11.44
N ALA A 22 -18.02 0.92 11.56
CA ALA A 22 -17.16 0.98 12.75
C ALA A 22 -17.82 1.79 13.89
N LYS A 23 -18.78 1.16 14.57
CA LYS A 23 -19.62 1.82 15.58
C LYS A 23 -18.91 1.98 16.92
N THR A 24 -18.07 1.01 17.28
CA THR A 24 -17.36 0.99 18.57
C THR A 24 -15.98 1.64 18.48
N PRO A 25 -15.42 2.11 19.61
CA PRO A 25 -14.05 2.61 19.65
C PRO A 25 -13.02 1.60 19.12
N ALA A 26 -13.16 0.33 19.51
CA ALA A 26 -12.26 -0.75 19.08
C ALA A 26 -12.30 -0.99 17.56
N GLU A 27 -13.48 -0.95 16.93
CA GLU A 27 -13.60 -1.08 15.47
C GLU A 27 -12.96 0.10 14.73
N ARG A 28 -13.10 1.32 15.25
CA ARG A 28 -12.46 2.51 14.65
C ARG A 28 -10.95 2.43 14.73
N GLU A 29 -10.42 1.96 15.86
CA GLU A 29 -9.00 1.70 16.02
C GLU A 29 -8.51 0.63 15.03
N ALA A 30 -9.26 -0.46 14.85
CA ALA A 30 -8.94 -1.48 13.86
C ALA A 30 -8.89 -0.94 12.43
N VAL A 31 -9.81 -0.04 12.05
CA VAL A 31 -9.78 0.64 10.74
C VAL A 31 -8.53 1.50 10.58
N CYS A 32 -8.17 2.29 11.59
CA CYS A 32 -6.94 3.09 11.57
C CYS A 32 -5.69 2.20 11.44
N ASN A 33 -5.63 1.11 12.20
CA ASN A 33 -4.52 0.16 12.15
C ASN A 33 -4.43 -0.52 10.79
N ALA A 34 -5.55 -0.85 10.13
CA ALA A 34 -5.55 -1.40 8.79
C ALA A 34 -4.97 -0.41 7.75
N LEU A 35 -5.30 0.89 7.86
CA LEU A 35 -4.72 1.94 7.01
C LEU A 35 -3.22 2.09 7.24
N LEU A 36 -2.77 2.12 8.50
CA LEU A 36 -1.36 2.19 8.85
C LEU A 36 -0.59 0.97 8.32
N PHE A 37 -1.14 -0.23 8.51
CA PHE A 37 -0.57 -1.46 7.96
C PHE A 37 -0.39 -1.37 6.45
N LYS A 38 -1.41 -0.91 5.71
CA LYS A 38 -1.33 -0.79 4.26
C LYS A 38 -0.23 0.17 3.81
N THR A 39 -0.05 1.29 4.53
CA THR A 39 1.02 2.26 4.29
C THR A 39 2.39 1.65 4.56
N ASN A 40 2.55 0.92 5.67
CA ASN A 40 3.80 0.20 5.97
C ASN A 40 4.15 -0.83 4.89
N VAL A 41 3.16 -1.56 4.37
CA VAL A 41 3.37 -2.50 3.25
C VAL A 41 3.89 -1.78 2.00
N LEU A 42 3.31 -0.63 1.64
CA LEU A 42 3.79 0.16 0.51
C LEU A 42 5.19 0.71 0.76
N TRP A 43 5.46 1.14 2.00
CA TRP A 43 6.75 1.68 2.38
C TRP A 43 7.86 0.64 2.21
N VAL A 44 7.66 -0.58 2.74
CA VAL A 44 8.64 -1.66 2.62
C VAL A 44 8.88 -2.08 1.17
N GLN A 45 7.85 -2.03 0.31
CA GLN A 45 8.03 -2.29 -1.12
C GLN A 45 8.93 -1.23 -1.79
N LEU A 46 8.74 0.04 -1.44
CA LEU A 46 9.58 1.13 -1.95
C LEU A 46 11.01 1.04 -1.41
N ASP A 47 11.16 0.72 -0.13
CA ASP A 47 12.45 0.52 0.53
C ASP A 47 13.25 -0.61 -0.13
N ALA A 48 12.60 -1.75 -0.39
CA ALA A 48 13.22 -2.87 -1.10
C ALA A 48 13.64 -2.51 -2.53
N LEU A 49 12.84 -1.72 -3.25
CA LEU A 49 13.21 -1.23 -4.58
C LEU A 49 14.38 -0.25 -4.53
N TYR A 50 14.39 0.64 -3.54
CA TYR A 50 15.47 1.60 -3.35
C TYR A 50 16.79 0.90 -3.04
N HIS A 51 16.79 0.00 -2.06
CA HIS A 51 17.98 -0.77 -1.70
C HIS A 51 18.48 -1.64 -2.86
N ALA A 52 17.58 -2.26 -3.63
CA ALA A 52 17.99 -3.10 -4.74
C ALA A 52 18.59 -2.29 -5.91
N TYR A 53 17.97 -1.18 -6.31
CA TYR A 53 18.26 -0.54 -7.60
C TYR A 53 18.83 0.88 -7.51
N VAL A 54 18.90 1.46 -6.31
CA VAL A 54 19.55 2.77 -6.08
C VAL A 54 20.84 2.58 -5.30
N ASP A 55 20.83 1.70 -4.29
CA ASP A 55 22.02 1.37 -3.49
C ASP A 55 22.80 0.14 -4.01
N ASP A 56 22.46 -0.39 -5.20
CA ASP A 56 23.10 -1.54 -5.87
C ASP A 56 23.12 -2.88 -5.06
N HIS A 57 22.19 -3.08 -4.11
CA HIS A 57 22.07 -4.33 -3.36
C HIS A 57 20.98 -5.26 -3.93
N VAL A 58 21.07 -5.62 -5.22
CA VAL A 58 20.07 -6.49 -5.86
C VAL A 58 20.08 -7.89 -5.22
N PRO A 59 18.96 -8.36 -4.61
CA PRO A 59 18.92 -9.68 -4.00
C PRO A 59 18.86 -10.80 -5.05
N PRO A 60 19.33 -12.02 -4.71
CA PRO A 60 19.30 -13.16 -5.63
C PRO A 60 17.86 -13.50 -6.04
N GLY A 61 17.64 -13.67 -7.35
CA GLY A 61 16.32 -13.93 -7.94
C GLY A 61 15.49 -12.69 -8.26
N ALA A 62 15.95 -11.48 -7.91
CA ALA A 62 15.35 -10.24 -8.39
C ALA A 62 15.74 -9.96 -9.85
N PHE A 63 14.96 -9.09 -10.50
CA PHE A 63 15.21 -8.67 -11.87
C PHE A 63 16.56 -7.95 -12.00
N VAL A 64 17.35 -8.29 -13.02
CA VAL A 64 18.62 -7.62 -13.33
C VAL A 64 18.50 -7.00 -14.72
N PRO A 65 18.57 -5.67 -14.87
CA PRO A 65 18.50 -5.02 -16.18
C PRO A 65 19.63 -5.51 -17.11
N GLY A 66 19.28 -5.96 -18.31
CA GLY A 66 20.25 -6.41 -19.33
C GLY A 66 20.70 -7.88 -19.21
N ALA A 67 20.29 -8.60 -18.17
CA ALA A 67 20.37 -10.06 -18.16
C ALA A 67 19.36 -10.61 -19.17
N SER A 68 19.85 -11.15 -20.28
CA SER A 68 19.07 -11.89 -21.29
C SER A 68 19.18 -13.39 -21.05
#